data_AF-A0A5B6ZYU8-F1
#
_entry.id   AF-A0A5B6ZYU8-F1
#
_cell.length_a   1.000
_cell.length_b   1.000
_cell.length_c   1.000
_cell.angle_alpha   90.00
_cell.angle_beta   90.00
_cell.angle_gamma   90.00
#
_symmetry.space_group_name_H-M   'P 1'
#
loop_
_entity.id
_entity.type
_entity.pdbx_description
1 polymer ?
#
loop_
_entity_poly.entity_id
_entity_poly.type
_entity_poly.pdbx_seq_one_letter_code
_entity_poly.pdbx_strand_id
1 'polypeptide(L)'
;MEKPMAILVVTVVMSCCVLSQVRSDASDHRYKAGDSVPLYANKVGPFHNPSETYRYLDLPFCSPAHLKEKKEALGEVLNGDRLVSAPYTLDFLVDKETEVLCIKKLSKKEVVQFRTAVAKDYYFEMYYDDLPIW
;
A
#
# COMPACT_ATOMS: atom_id res chain seq x y z
N MET A 1 -46.68 -28.01 -16.46
CA MET A 1 -46.26 -26.72 -15.86
C MET A 1 -44.76 -26.63 -15.54
N GLU A 2 -43.98 -27.72 -15.60
CA GLU A 2 -42.56 -27.72 -15.18
C GLU A 2 -41.58 -27.16 -16.22
N LYS A 3 -41.74 -27.49 -17.51
CA LYS A 3 -40.87 -27.00 -18.59
C LYS A 3 -40.83 -25.47 -18.78
N PRO A 4 -41.96 -24.72 -18.81
CA PRO A 4 -41.90 -23.27 -18.99
C PRO A 4 -41.30 -22.56 -17.76
N MET A 5 -41.50 -23.12 -16.56
CA MET A 5 -40.93 -22.59 -15.33
C MET A 5 -39.41 -22.79 -15.29
N ALA A 6 -38.92 -23.96 -15.71
CA ALA A 6 -37.48 -24.21 -15.81
C ALA A 6 -36.79 -23.28 -16.83
N ILE A 7 -37.41 -23.04 -17.99
CA ILE A 7 -36.87 -22.12 -19.00
C ILE A 7 -36.80 -20.69 -18.45
N LEU A 8 -37.84 -20.25 -17.74
CA LEU A 8 -37.88 -18.92 -17.12
C LEU A 8 -36.80 -18.76 -16.04
N VAL A 9 -36.57 -19.78 -15.21
CA VAL A 9 -35.50 -19.74 -14.20
C VAL A 9 -34.14 -19.67 -14.87
N VAL A 10 -33.89 -20.46 -15.91
CA VAL A 10 -32.60 -20.46 -16.63
C VAL A 10 -32.35 -19.12 -17.32
N THR A 11 -33.36 -18.51 -17.95
CA THR A 11 -33.21 -17.19 -18.60
C THR A 11 -32.99 -16.07 -17.58
N VAL A 12 -33.64 -16.12 -16.42
CA VAL A 12 -33.40 -15.17 -15.33
C VAL A 12 -31.98 -15.33 -14.77
N VAL A 13 -31.52 -16.56 -14.53
CA VAL A 13 -30.16 -16.82 -14.04
C VAL A 13 -29.11 -16.35 -15.06
N MET A 14 -29.27 -16.67 -16.34
CA MET A 14 -28.35 -16.21 -17.39
C MET A 14 -28.35 -14.68 -17.52
N SER A 15 -29.51 -14.03 -17.42
CA SER A 15 -29.61 -12.56 -17.42
C SER A 15 -28.85 -11.95 -16.24
N CYS A 16 -29.00 -12.49 -15.02
CA CYS A 16 -28.26 -12.05 -13.84
C CYS A 16 -26.74 -12.25 -13.98
N CYS A 17 -26.29 -13.35 -14.61
CA CYS A 17 -24.86 -13.60 -14.84
C CYS A 17 -24.26 -12.66 -15.89
N VAL A 18 -25.02 -12.27 -16.93
CA VAL A 18 -24.54 -11.40 -18.01
C VAL A 18 -24.60 -9.91 -17.63
N LEU A 19 -25.54 -9.52 -16.76
CA LEU A 19 -25.67 -8.14 -16.25
C LEU A 19 -24.75 -7.83 -15.05
N SER A 20 -24.13 -8.86 -14.46
CA SER A 20 -23.12 -8.67 -13.43
C SER A 20 -21.84 -8.14 -14.08
N GLN A 21 -21.73 -6.83 -14.19
CA GLN A 21 -20.48 -6.20 -14.60
C GLN A 21 -19.40 -6.58 -13.58
N VAL A 22 -18.47 -7.44 -14.01
CA VAL A 22 -17.23 -7.67 -13.29
C VAL A 22 -16.45 -6.36 -13.35
N ARG A 23 -16.51 -5.57 -12.27
CA ARG A 23 -15.67 -4.39 -12.12
C ARG A 23 -14.35 -4.84 -11.52
N SER A 24 -13.26 -4.60 -12.26
CA SER A 24 -11.90 -4.74 -11.74
C SER A 24 -11.61 -3.54 -10.86
N ASP A 25 -11.19 -3.82 -9.63
CA ASP A 25 -10.82 -2.95 -8.51
C ASP A 25 -11.74 -1.73 -8.20
N ALA A 26 -11.63 -1.21 -6.98
CA ALA A 26 -12.33 0.00 -6.57
C ALA A 26 -11.67 1.28 -7.12
N SER A 27 -10.36 1.22 -7.43
CA SER A 27 -9.59 2.32 -8.03
C SER A 27 -9.49 2.14 -9.54
N ASP A 28 -9.63 3.23 -10.30
CA ASP A 28 -9.34 3.22 -11.74
C ASP A 28 -7.88 3.60 -12.06
N HIS A 29 -7.10 3.98 -11.04
CA HIS A 29 -5.67 4.37 -11.15
C HIS A 29 -5.42 5.44 -12.22
N ARG A 30 -6.36 6.38 -12.39
CA ARG A 30 -6.25 7.47 -13.38
C ARG A 30 -6.10 8.81 -12.67
N TYR A 31 -5.01 9.49 -13.01
CA TYR A 31 -4.66 10.78 -12.42
C TYR A 31 -4.57 11.88 -13.49
N LYS A 32 -5.00 13.08 -13.13
CA LYS A 32 -4.71 14.32 -13.83
C LYS A 32 -3.47 14.96 -13.23
N ALA A 33 -2.83 15.84 -14.00
CA ALA A 33 -1.70 16.61 -13.48
C ALA A 33 -2.11 17.38 -12.21
N GLY A 34 -1.31 17.22 -11.15
CA GLY A 34 -1.57 17.81 -9.82
C GLY A 34 -2.49 16.99 -8.91
N ASP A 35 -3.04 15.86 -9.35
CA ASP A 35 -3.80 14.97 -8.47
C ASP A 35 -2.86 14.28 -7.48
N SER A 36 -3.29 14.16 -6.22
CA SER A 36 -2.51 13.48 -5.18
C SER A 36 -2.52 11.97 -5.40
N VAL A 37 -1.33 11.37 -5.41
CA VAL A 37 -1.14 9.93 -5.59
C VAL A 37 -0.83 9.29 -4.23
N PRO A 38 -1.58 8.25 -3.81
CA PRO A 38 -1.37 7.63 -2.52
C PRO A 38 -0.03 6.91 -2.45
N LEU A 39 0.68 7.11 -1.34
CA LEU A 39 1.89 6.38 -1.00
C LEU A 39 1.70 5.67 0.34
N TYR A 40 1.94 4.37 0.36
CA TYR A 40 1.84 3.54 1.55
C TYR A 40 3.21 2.99 1.93
N ALA A 41 3.61 3.15 3.18
CA ALA A 41 4.78 2.50 3.72
C ALA A 41 4.42 1.09 4.20
N ASN A 42 5.25 0.10 3.89
CA ASN A 42 5.00 -1.29 4.26
C ASN A 42 5.99 -1.76 5.32
N LYS A 43 7.17 -2.21 4.88
CA LYS A 43 8.13 -2.92 5.72
C LYS A 43 9.57 -2.50 5.47
N VAL A 44 10.41 -2.82 6.45
CA VAL A 44 11.87 -2.70 6.39
C VAL A 44 12.48 -3.97 6.96
N GLY A 45 13.64 -4.38 6.46
CA GLY A 45 14.29 -5.60 6.93
C GLY A 45 15.73 -5.72 6.44
N PRO A 46 16.55 -6.59 7.05
CA PRO A 46 17.91 -6.83 6.58
C PRO A 46 17.88 -7.47 5.19
N PHE A 47 18.61 -6.91 4.23
CA PHE A 47 18.68 -7.45 2.86
C PHE A 47 19.18 -8.91 2.83
N HIS A 48 20.12 -9.25 3.73
CA HIS A 48 20.67 -10.60 3.84
C HIS A 48 19.79 -11.61 4.61
N ASN A 49 18.64 -11.17 5.17
CA ASN A 49 17.68 -12.06 5.83
C ASN A 49 16.23 -11.65 5.48
N PRO A 50 15.74 -11.95 4.26
CA PRO A 50 14.42 -11.50 3.80
C PRO A 50 13.24 -12.00 4.63
N SER A 51 13.42 -13.07 5.39
CA SER A 51 12.38 -13.61 6.30
C SER A 51 12.15 -12.72 7.52
N GLU A 52 13.08 -11.82 7.84
CA GLU A 52 12.98 -10.87 8.95
C GLU A 52 12.45 -9.53 8.44
N THR A 53 11.19 -9.24 8.76
CA THR A 53 10.51 -8.01 8.34
C THR A 53 9.92 -7.26 9.53
N TYR A 54 10.15 -5.96 9.57
CA TYR A 54 9.62 -5.01 10.54
C TYR A 54 8.74 -3.98 9.84
N ARG A 55 7.86 -3.29 10.57
CA ARG A 55 7.09 -2.19 9.98
C ARG A 55 8.03 -1.04 9.64
N TYR A 56 7.73 -0.31 8.57
CA TYR A 56 8.54 0.85 8.19
C TYR A 56 8.72 1.84 9.36
N LEU A 57 7.66 2.11 10.11
CA LEU A 57 7.65 3.04 11.25
C LEU A 57 8.15 2.44 12.58
N ASP A 58 8.64 1.19 12.59
CA ASP A 58 9.37 0.66 13.75
C ASP A 58 10.76 1.33 13.86
N LEU A 59 11.30 1.82 12.74
CA LEU A 59 12.45 2.73 12.74
C LEU A 59 12.00 4.16 13.04
N PRO A 60 12.86 4.99 13.68
CA PRO A 60 12.46 6.28 14.22
C PRO A 60 12.38 7.41 13.17
N PHE A 61 11.77 7.12 12.03
CA PHE A 61 11.45 8.07 10.95
C PHE A 61 10.43 9.13 11.39
N CYS A 62 10.13 10.06 10.48
CA CYS A 62 8.99 10.96 10.60
C CYS A 62 7.70 10.15 10.52
N SER A 63 6.82 10.30 11.51
CA SER A 63 5.52 9.64 11.57
C SER A 63 4.42 10.70 11.76
N PRO A 64 3.28 10.59 11.07
CA PRO A 64 2.15 11.48 11.31
C PRO A 64 1.54 11.24 12.69
N ALA A 65 0.83 12.23 13.23
CA ALA A 65 0.16 12.11 14.53
C ALA A 65 -0.90 11.00 14.54
N HIS A 66 -1.54 10.76 13.40
CA HIS A 66 -2.52 9.70 13.22
C HIS A 66 -2.11 8.82 12.04
N LEU A 67 -1.83 7.54 12.34
CA LEU A 67 -1.57 6.54 11.33
C LEU A 67 -2.88 6.05 10.75
N LYS A 68 -2.98 6.10 9.43
CA LYS A 68 -4.11 5.56 8.67
C LYS A 68 -3.65 4.28 7.98
N GLU A 69 -4.11 3.15 8.48
CA GLU A 69 -3.89 1.86 7.84
C GLU A 69 -4.69 1.78 6.53
N LYS A 70 -4.07 1.20 5.49
CA LYS A 70 -4.75 0.87 4.24
C LYS A 70 -5.63 -0.35 4.51
N LYS A 71 -6.80 -0.41 3.86
CA LYS A 71 -7.57 -1.65 3.82
C LYS A 71 -6.90 -2.59 2.83
N GLU A 72 -6.38 -3.69 3.35
CA GLU A 72 -5.62 -4.66 2.56
C GLU A 72 -6.55 -5.66 1.85
N ALA A 73 -6.19 -6.01 0.62
CA ALA A 73 -6.77 -7.11 -0.12
C ALA A 73 -6.29 -8.46 0.46
N LEU A 74 -7.00 -9.54 0.16
CA LEU A 74 -6.65 -10.87 0.66
C LEU A 74 -5.21 -11.28 0.32
N GLY A 75 -4.72 -10.91 -0.87
CA GLY A 75 -3.34 -11.18 -1.28
C GLY A 75 -2.30 -10.45 -0.42
N GLU A 76 -2.53 -9.17 -0.13
CA GLU A 76 -1.66 -8.33 0.71
C GLU A 76 -1.61 -8.87 2.15
N VAL A 77 -2.76 -9.28 2.70
CA VAL A 77 -2.84 -9.92 4.02
C VAL A 77 -2.05 -11.23 4.07
N LEU A 78 -2.16 -12.07 3.03
CA LEU A 78 -1.42 -13.33 2.95
C LEU A 78 0.09 -13.13 2.75
N ASN A 79 0.48 -12.05 2.08
CA ASN A 79 1.87 -11.62 1.94
C ASN A 79 2.45 -11.06 3.26
N GLY A 80 1.57 -10.76 4.23
CA GLY A 80 1.94 -10.19 5.52
C GLY A 80 2.25 -8.70 5.44
N ASP A 81 1.67 -8.00 4.48
CA ASP A 81 1.79 -6.57 4.34
C ASP A 81 1.16 -5.84 5.55
N ARG A 82 1.65 -4.63 5.80
CA ARG A 82 1.27 -3.75 6.92
C ARG A 82 1.23 -2.31 6.42
N LEU A 83 0.37 -2.07 5.43
CA LEU A 83 0.36 -0.83 4.67
C LEU A 83 -0.22 0.33 5.48
N VAL A 84 0.58 1.36 5.69
CA VAL A 84 0.19 2.60 6.38
C VAL A 84 0.42 3.81 5.48
N SER A 85 -0.48 4.78 5.52
CA SER A 85 -0.32 6.03 4.77
C SER A 85 1.00 6.70 5.14
N ALA A 86 1.86 6.88 4.14
CA ALA A 86 3.12 7.57 4.33
C ALA A 86 2.89 9.09 4.40
N PRO A 87 3.73 9.84 5.13
CA PRO A 87 3.55 11.29 5.31
C PRO A 87 4.03 12.13 4.12
N TYR A 88 4.42 11.51 3.00
CA TYR A 88 4.92 12.20 1.81
C TYR A 88 3.78 12.67 0.91
N THR A 89 3.89 13.87 0.36
CA THR A 89 2.91 14.41 -0.60
C THR A 89 3.48 14.32 -2.01
N LEU A 90 2.96 13.36 -2.77
CA LEU A 90 3.30 13.13 -4.17
C LEU A 90 2.11 13.50 -5.05
N ASP A 91 2.34 14.41 -5.99
CA ASP A 91 1.33 14.89 -6.92
C ASP A 91 1.71 14.46 -8.35
N PHE A 92 0.74 13.97 -9.11
CA PHE A 92 0.99 13.38 -10.43
C PHE A 92 1.49 14.45 -11.42
N LEU A 93 2.55 14.14 -12.18
CA LEU A 93 3.20 15.05 -13.14
C LEU A 93 3.70 16.37 -12.51
N VAL A 94 4.01 16.37 -11.21
CA VAL A 94 4.63 17.50 -10.52
C VAL A 94 6.01 17.07 -10.03
N ASP A 95 7.06 17.58 -10.67
CA ASP A 95 8.43 17.27 -10.29
C ASP A 95 8.81 17.95 -8.97
N LYS A 96 9.36 17.17 -8.05
CA LYS A 96 9.94 17.63 -6.79
C LYS A 96 11.29 16.97 -6.60
N GLU A 97 12.33 17.76 -6.37
CA GLU A 97 13.69 17.21 -6.19
C GLU A 97 13.96 16.77 -4.75
N THR A 98 13.77 17.66 -3.77
CA THR A 98 13.99 17.34 -2.35
C THR A 98 13.15 18.26 -1.48
N GLU A 99 12.30 17.66 -0.64
CA GLU A 99 11.52 18.37 0.37
C GLU A 99 11.81 17.82 1.76
N VAL A 100 11.92 18.72 2.75
CA VAL A 100 12.11 18.32 4.14
C VAL A 100 10.78 17.86 4.71
N LEU A 101 10.66 16.56 4.99
CA LEU A 101 9.45 15.98 5.56
C LEU A 101 9.19 16.41 7.01
N CYS A 102 10.21 16.32 7.87
CA CYS A 102 10.13 16.79 9.25
C CYS A 102 11.51 17.07 9.83
N ILE A 103 11.57 17.89 10.89
CA ILE A 103 12.77 18.10 11.69
C ILE A 103 12.59 17.37 13.02
N LYS A 104 13.44 16.38 13.28
CA LYS A 104 13.40 15.58 14.51
C LYS A 104 14.79 15.50 15.12
N LYS A 105 14.88 15.71 16.44
CA LYS A 105 16.09 15.47 17.21
C LYS A 105 16.09 14.02 17.70
N LEU A 106 17.04 13.22 17.22
CA LEU A 106 17.16 11.82 17.60
C LEU A 106 17.88 11.66 18.94
N SER A 107 17.39 10.73 19.76
CA SER A 107 18.05 10.26 20.96
C SER A 107 19.23 9.35 20.63
N LYS A 108 20.14 9.13 21.60
CA LYS A 108 21.27 8.19 21.42
C LYS A 108 20.83 6.79 21.01
N LYS A 109 19.68 6.31 21.53
CA LYS A 109 19.14 4.98 21.21
C LYS A 109 18.64 4.91 19.76
N GLU A 110 17.90 5.92 19.31
CA GLU A 110 17.41 6.00 17.93
C GLU A 110 18.55 6.10 16.91
N VAL A 111 19.60 6.86 17.23
CA VAL A 111 20.81 6.92 16.38
C VAL A 111 21.48 5.55 16.26
N VAL A 112 21.55 4.78 17.35
CA VAL A 112 22.09 3.42 17.32
C VAL A 112 21.22 2.49 16.47
N GLN A 113 19.89 2.62 16.53
CA GLN A 113 18.98 1.85 15.67
C GLN A 113 19.24 2.11 14.18
N PHE A 114 19.31 3.37 13.75
CA PHE A 114 19.63 3.69 12.35
C PHE A 114 21.01 3.19 11.94
N ARG A 115 22.03 3.36 12.79
CA ARG A 115 23.38 2.83 12.50
C ARG A 115 23.37 1.32 12.32
N THR A 116 22.58 0.61 13.12
CA THR A 116 22.43 -0.85 13.01
C THR A 116 21.72 -1.24 11.72
N ALA A 117 20.65 -0.53 11.35
CA ALA A 117 19.93 -0.76 10.11
C ALA A 117 20.82 -0.54 8.87
N VAL A 118 21.61 0.54 8.86
CA VAL A 118 22.59 0.82 7.79
C VAL A 118 23.67 -0.26 7.76
N ALA A 119 24.22 -0.66 8.91
CA ALA A 119 25.28 -1.68 8.96
C ALA A 119 24.80 -3.08 8.51
N LYS A 120 23.50 -3.37 8.65
CA LYS A 120 22.87 -4.61 8.21
C LYS A 120 22.26 -4.53 6.80
N ASP A 121 22.49 -3.43 6.10
CA ASP A 121 21.96 -3.17 4.76
C ASP A 121 20.44 -3.36 4.70
N TYR A 122 19.70 -2.60 5.52
CA TYR A 122 18.25 -2.70 5.54
C TYR A 122 17.65 -2.16 4.24
N TYR A 123 16.77 -2.95 3.62
CA TYR A 123 15.90 -2.49 2.55
C TYR A 123 14.62 -1.88 3.13
N PHE A 124 13.92 -1.10 2.32
CA PHE A 124 12.56 -0.68 2.58
C PHE A 124 11.65 -1.17 1.46
N GLU A 125 10.36 -1.26 1.75
CA GLU A 125 9.32 -1.50 0.74
C GLU A 125 8.19 -0.50 1.00
N MET A 126 7.79 0.21 -0.04
CA MET A 126 6.62 1.07 -0.07
C MET A 126 5.79 0.77 -1.31
N TYR A 127 4.56 1.26 -1.35
CA TYR A 127 3.65 1.13 -2.48
C TYR A 127 3.22 2.50 -2.95
N TYR A 128 3.58 2.84 -4.19
CA TYR A 128 3.15 4.04 -4.88
C TYR A 128 2.02 3.65 -5.84
N ASP A 129 0.78 4.01 -5.48
CA ASP A 129 -0.42 3.56 -6.22
C ASP A 129 -0.42 2.05 -6.50
N ASP A 130 -0.27 1.25 -5.44
CA ASP A 130 -0.20 -0.22 -5.48
C ASP A 130 0.96 -0.82 -6.28
N LEU A 131 1.92 0.00 -6.73
CA LEU A 131 3.18 -0.45 -7.30
C LEU A 131 4.27 -0.49 -6.23
N PRO A 132 4.91 -1.65 -5.99
CA PRO A 132 5.96 -1.76 -4.99
C PRO A 132 7.25 -1.04 -5.43
N ILE A 133 7.85 -0.30 -4.51
CA ILE A 133 9.13 0.39 -4.64
C ILE A 133 10.05 -0.01 -3.49
N TRP A 134 11.36 -0.11 -3.78
CA TRP A 134 12.38 -0.68 -2.89
C TRP A 134 13.63 0.21 -2.83
#